data_AF-A0A833VI23-F1
#
_entry.id   AF-A0A833VI23-F1
#
_cell.length_a   1.000
_cell.length_b   1.000
_cell.length_c   1.000
_cell.angle_alpha   90.00
_cell.angle_beta   90.00
_cell.angle_gamma   90.00
#
_symmetry.space_group_name_H-M   'P 1'
#
loop_
_entity.id
_entity.type
_entity.pdbx_description
1 polymer ?
#
loop_
_entity_poly.entity_id
_entity_poly.type
_entity_poly.pdbx_seq_one_letter_code
_entity_poly.pdbx_strand_id
1 'polypeptide(L)' 'MAPTIPFLPSESSGEKTLRPSFVRDENERPKVAYNQFSCDVPVISLDGIDDRESGRRGEICRQIIAACEDWGLFQVVEQD' A
#
# COMPACT_ATOMS: atom_id res chain seq x y z
N MET A 1 -21.80 -5.02 -31.33
CA MET A 1 -20.63 -5.07 -30.41
C MET A 1 -20.32 -3.62 -30.04
N ALA A 2 -20.29 -3.28 -28.75
CA ALA A 2 -19.96 -1.92 -28.32
C ALA A 2 -18.47 -1.65 -28.54
N PRO A 3 -18.08 -0.44 -28.98
CA PRO A 3 -16.67 -0.10 -29.14
C PRO A 3 -15.97 -0.18 -27.78
N THR A 4 -14.89 -0.96 -27.70
CA THR A 4 -14.00 -0.99 -26.54
C THR A 4 -13.29 0.35 -26.51
N ILE A 5 -13.68 1.23 -25.59
CA ILE A 5 -12.93 2.45 -25.31
C ILE A 5 -11.73 2.00 -24.46
N PRO A 6 -10.49 2.08 -24.96
CA PRO A 6 -9.33 1.69 -24.17
C PRO A 6 -9.24 2.59 -22.93
N PHE A 7 -8.93 1.97 -21.80
CA PHE A 7 -8.86 2.64 -20.50
C PHE A 7 -7.78 3.74 -20.49
N LEU A 8 -6.68 3.53 -21.22
CA LEU A 8 -5.60 4.49 -21.36
C LEU A 8 -5.60 5.12 -22.75
N PRO A 9 -5.62 6.47 -22.85
CA PRO A 9 -5.52 7.18 -24.12
C PRO A 9 -4.24 6.89 -24.93
N SER A 10 -3.19 6.37 -24.29
CA SER A 10 -1.95 5.96 -24.94
C SER A 10 -2.07 4.61 -25.66
N GLU A 11 -2.96 3.74 -25.20
CA GLU A 11 -3.20 2.43 -25.84
C GLU A 11 -4.03 2.58 -27.12
N SER A 12 -4.98 3.52 -27.17
CA SER A 12 -5.72 3.85 -28.39
C SER A 12 -4.86 4.48 -29.49
N SER A 13 -3.81 5.23 -29.12
CA SER A 13 -3.00 6.00 -30.06
C SER A 13 -1.72 5.28 -30.51
N GLY A 14 -1.39 4.12 -29.92
CA GLY A 14 -0.16 3.38 -30.23
C GLY A 14 1.11 4.11 -29.78
N GLU A 15 0.99 5.00 -28.79
CA GLU A 15 2.11 5.76 -28.24
C GLU A 15 3.07 4.84 -27.47
N LYS A 16 4.35 4.82 -27.86
CA LYS A 16 5.40 4.01 -27.22
C LYS A 16 6.03 4.66 -26.00
N THR A 17 5.72 5.93 -25.76
CA THR A 17 6.31 6.76 -24.70
C THR A 17 5.20 7.46 -23.92
N LEU A 18 5.41 7.67 -22.62
CA LEU A 18 4.49 8.40 -21.77
C LEU A 18 4.35 9.86 -22.24
N ARG A 19 3.13 10.39 -22.26
CA ARG A 19 2.91 11.82 -22.53
C ARG A 19 3.52 12.66 -21.42
N PRO A 20 4.03 13.88 -21.72
CA PRO A 20 4.65 14.74 -20.73
C PRO A 20 3.79 15.00 -19.48
N SER A 21 2.47 15.07 -19.61
CA SER A 21 1.53 15.26 -18.49
C SER A 21 1.53 14.13 -17.45
N PHE A 22 2.01 12.94 -17.82
CA PHE A 22 2.15 11.79 -16.91
C PHE A 22 3.58 11.65 -16.37
N VAL A 23 4.54 12.42 -16.88
CA VAL A 23 5.92 12.41 -16.40
C VAL A 23 6.03 13.32 -15.19
N ARG A 24 6.36 12.75 -14.03
CA ARG A 24 6.60 13.52 -12.81
C ARG A 24 7.84 14.39 -12.94
N ASP A 25 7.86 15.51 -12.23
CA ASP A 25 9.03 16.37 -12.10
C ASP A 25 10.24 15.59 -11.58
N GLU A 26 11.43 15.97 -12.01
CA GLU A 26 12.66 15.20 -11.73
C GLU A 26 12.91 15.00 -10.23
N ASN A 27 12.50 15.98 -9.41
CA ASN A 27 12.64 15.95 -7.96
C ASN A 27 11.66 14.99 -7.27
N GLU A 28 10.54 14.68 -7.92
CA GLU A 28 9.49 13.76 -7.40
C GLU A 28 9.65 12.33 -7.91
N ARG A 29 10.48 12.11 -8.93
CA ARG A 29 10.71 10.76 -9.47
C ARG A 29 11.33 9.86 -8.39
N PRO A 30 10.96 8.57 -8.34
CA PRO A 30 11.56 7.62 -7.40
C PRO A 30 13.09 7.61 -7.55
N LYS A 31 13.80 7.92 -6.47
CA LYS A 31 15.28 7.96 -6.44
C LYS A 31 15.91 6.58 -6.21
N VAL A 32 15.11 5.60 -5.83
CA VAL A 32 15.49 4.22 -5.52
C VAL A 32 14.73 3.26 -6.41
N ALA A 33 15.36 2.11 -6.70
CA ALA A 33 14.75 1.08 -7.54
C ALA A 33 13.49 0.50 -6.88
N TYR A 34 12.48 0.23 -7.71
CA TYR A 34 11.10 -0.13 -7.37
C TYR A 34 10.91 -1.41 -6.54
N ASN A 35 11.96 -2.11 -6.13
CA ASN A 35 11.90 -3.40 -5.41
C ASN A 35 12.64 -3.41 -4.08
N GLN A 36 13.20 -2.28 -3.65
CA GLN A 36 13.82 -2.16 -2.33
C GLN A 36 12.89 -1.42 -1.36
N PHE A 37 11.57 -1.55 -1.56
CA PHE A 37 10.59 -1.05 -0.62
C PHE A 37 10.67 -1.90 0.65
N SER A 38 11.24 -1.27 1.68
CA SER A 38 11.19 -1.61 3.09
C SER A 38 10.32 -2.83 3.44
N CYS A 39 10.93 -3.91 3.93
CA CYS A 39 10.24 -4.94 4.72
C CYS A 39 9.81 -4.42 6.11
N ASP A 40 9.81 -3.10 6.28
CA ASP A 40 9.76 -2.44 7.57
C ASP A 40 8.34 -2.00 7.94
N VAL A 41 7.40 -2.01 6.98
CA VAL A 41 5.99 -1.72 7.27
C VAL A 41 5.46 -2.81 8.21
N PRO A 42 4.95 -2.45 9.40
CA PRO A 42 4.46 -3.42 10.37
C PRO A 42 3.33 -4.26 9.81
N VAL A 43 3.35 -5.58 10.07
CA VAL A 43 2.27 -6.51 9.75
C VAL A 43 1.68 -7.00 11.07
N ILE A 44 0.40 -6.72 11.31
CA ILE A 44 -0.29 -6.99 12.58
C ILE A 44 -1.45 -7.95 12.33
N SER A 45 -1.52 -9.03 13.11
CA SER A 45 -2.72 -9.87 13.14
C SER A 45 -3.73 -9.33 14.14
N LEU A 46 -4.99 -9.25 13.73
CA LEU A 46 -6.09 -8.84 14.60
C LEU A 46 -6.82 -10.03 15.24
N ASP A 47 -6.31 -11.25 15.08
CA ASP A 47 -6.89 -12.44 15.68
C ASP A 47 -6.94 -12.32 17.22
N GLY A 48 -8.13 -12.46 17.79
CA GLY A 48 -8.39 -12.29 19.21
C GLY A 48 -8.49 -10.83 19.68
N ILE A 49 -8.65 -9.85 18.77
CA ILE A 49 -8.90 -8.45 19.17
C ILE A 49 -10.26 -8.28 19.87
N ASP A 50 -11.23 -9.12 19.53
CA ASP A 50 -12.56 -9.14 20.15
C ASP A 50 -12.60 -9.88 21.49
N ASP A 51 -11.52 -10.61 21.83
CA ASP A 51 -11.42 -11.31 23.10
C ASP A 51 -11.17 -10.33 24.24
N ARG A 52 -12.21 -10.14 25.06
CA ARG A 52 -12.21 -9.21 26.19
C ARG A 52 -11.59 -9.79 27.45
N GLU A 53 -11.36 -11.10 27.52
CA GLU A 53 -10.91 -11.80 28.72
C GLU A 53 -9.42 -12.17 28.66
N SER A 54 -8.88 -12.52 27.49
CA SER A 54 -7.52 -13.10 27.40
C SER A 54 -6.36 -12.11 27.45
N GLY A 55 -6.60 -10.81 27.63
CA GLY A 55 -5.55 -9.78 27.61
C GLY A 55 -4.89 -9.56 26.24
N ARG A 56 -5.19 -10.42 25.25
CA ARG A 56 -4.70 -10.40 23.87
C ARG A 56 -5.06 -9.12 23.14
N ARG A 57 -6.30 -8.63 23.32
CA ARG A 57 -6.72 -7.31 22.84
C ARG A 57 -5.77 -6.19 23.28
N GLY A 58 -5.29 -6.23 24.52
CA GLY A 58 -4.38 -5.22 25.05
C GLY A 58 -3.02 -5.22 24.34
N GLU A 59 -2.53 -6.40 23.96
CA GLU A 59 -1.30 -6.53 23.18
C GLU A 59 -1.45 -6.06 21.74
N ILE A 60 -2.54 -6.45 21.08
CA ILE A 60 -2.87 -6.00 19.72
C ILE A 60 -3.02 -4.48 19.67
N CYS A 61 -3.73 -3.88 20.64
CA CYS A 61 -3.84 -2.42 20.72
C CYS A 61 -2.48 -1.73 20.89
N ARG A 62 -1.55 -2.30 21.67
CA ARG A 62 -0.19 -1.75 21.80
C ARG A 62 0.59 -1.80 20.49
N GLN A 63 0.48 -2.89 19.74
CA GLN A 63 1.12 -3.01 18.43
C GLN A 63 0.55 -2.00 17.43
N ILE A 64 -0.77 -1.78 17.43
CA ILE A 64 -1.43 -0.78 16.59
C ILE A 64 -0.93 0.63 16.94
N ILE A 65 -0.87 0.97 18.24
CA ILE A 65 -0.38 2.29 18.69
C ILE A 65 1.05 2.51 18.20
N ALA A 66 1.95 1.57 18.46
CA ALA A 66 3.35 1.68 18.05
C ALA A 66 3.49 1.86 16.52
N ALA A 67 2.75 1.09 15.72
CA ALA A 67 2.78 1.23 14.27
C ALA A 67 2.22 2.58 13.79
N CYS A 68 1.18 3.10 14.43
CA CYS A 68 0.65 4.43 14.13
C CYS A 68 1.65 5.54 14.48
N GLU A 69 2.38 5.42 15.59
CA GLU A 69 3.36 6.41 16.03
C GLU A 69 4.64 6.40 15.18
N ASP A 70 5.16 5.21 14.87
CA ASP A 70 6.45 5.06 14.18
C ASP A 70 6.30 5.12 12.65
N TRP A 71 5.21 4.57 12.10
CA TRP A 71 5.01 4.41 10.65
C TRP A 71 3.85 5.19 10.07
N GLY A 72 2.82 5.48 10.87
CA GLY A 72 1.56 6.07 10.39
C GLY A 72 0.70 5.13 9.54
N LEU A 73 1.16 3.90 9.28
CA LEU A 73 0.45 2.85 8.57
C LEU A 73 0.95 1.46 8.99
N PHE A 74 0.10 0.45 8.83
CA PHE A 74 0.42 -0.96 9.04
C PHE A 74 -0.42 -1.82 8.11
N GLN A 75 0.03 -3.05 7.89
CA GLN A 75 -0.71 -4.09 7.18
C GLN A 75 -1.45 -4.97 8.17
N VAL A 76 -2.63 -5.45 7.77
CA VAL A 76 -3.44 -6.38 8.57
C VAL A 76 -3.42 -7.74 7.90
N VAL A 77 -3.27 -8.79 8.71
CA VAL A 77 -3.39 -10.20 8.28
C VAL A 77 -4.35 -10.96 9.19
N GLU A 78 -5.10 -11.88 8.60
CA GLU A 78 -5.77 -12.95 9.33
C GLU A 78 -4.82 -14.17 9.33
N GLN A 79 -4.57 -14.75 10.50
CA GLN A 79 -3.94 -16.07 10.58
C GLN A 79 -5.07 -17.09 10.80
N ASP A 80 -5.26 -18.01 9.84
CA ASP A 80 -6.15 -19.18 9.98
C ASP A 80 -5.66 -20.12 11.11
#